data_AF-A0A2G9QK26-F1
#
_entry.id   AF-A0A2G9QK26-F1
#
_cell.length_a   1.000
_cell.length_b   1.000
_cell.length_c   1.000
_cell.angle_alpha   90.00
_cell.angle_beta   90.00
_cell.angle_gamma   90.00
#
_symmetry.space_group_name_H-M   'P 1'
#
loop_
_entity.id
_entity.type
_entity.pdbx_description
1 polymer ?
#
loop_
_entity_poly.entity_id
_entity_poly.type
_entity_poly.pdbx_seq_one_letter_code
_entity_poly.pdbx_strand_id
1 'polypeptide(L)'
;MGNQPKPPEDLEEGEVEEVGEMVTQTGDVLVVEQEAEPFTSDSAQRLTHDIMMWNGEIDNIQNKLNVMEQQMKNMIDVFGRI
;
A
#
# COMPACT_ATOMS: atom_id res chain seq x y z
N MET A 1 1.37 52.20 13.10
CA MET A 1 2.34 51.33 12.37
C MET A 1 2.16 49.94 12.95
N GLY A 2 1.65 48.88 12.32
CA GLY A 2 1.16 48.54 10.97
C GLY A 2 0.20 47.32 11.05
N ASN A 3 -0.29 46.86 9.90
CA ASN A 3 -1.56 46.12 9.64
C ASN A 3 -1.59 44.56 9.78
N GLN A 4 -2.83 44.02 9.90
CA GLN A 4 -3.54 42.73 9.53
C GLN A 4 -2.82 41.55 8.79
N PRO A 5 -3.37 40.28 8.64
CA PRO A 5 -4.75 39.76 8.80
C PRO A 5 -4.96 38.35 9.52
N LYS A 6 -6.25 37.94 9.60
CA LYS A 6 -6.97 36.70 10.09
C LYS A 6 -6.94 35.52 9.04
N PRO A 7 -7.66 34.35 9.13
CA PRO A 7 -8.42 33.62 10.18
C PRO A 7 -8.18 32.05 10.13
N PRO A 8 -9.20 31.16 10.33
CA PRO A 8 -9.24 29.99 11.23
C PRO A 8 -8.64 28.71 10.57
N GLU A 9 -8.54 27.56 11.24
CA GLU A 9 -9.41 26.41 10.96
C GLU A 9 -8.88 25.26 11.85
N ASP A 10 -9.66 24.74 12.79
CA ASP A 10 -10.71 23.74 12.63
C ASP A 10 -10.18 22.35 12.24
N LEU A 11 -10.63 21.39 13.05
CA LEU A 11 -10.69 19.94 12.82
C LEU A 11 -9.41 19.13 13.13
N GLU A 12 -9.33 18.79 14.42
CA GLU A 12 -8.79 17.52 14.90
C GLU A 12 -9.38 16.35 14.08
N GLU A 13 -8.69 15.89 13.05
CA GLU A 13 -8.92 14.56 12.50
C GLU A 13 -7.81 13.61 12.98
N GLY A 14 -8.15 12.91 14.06
CA GLY A 14 -7.80 11.50 14.21
C GLY A 14 -6.39 11.21 14.71
N GLU A 15 -6.14 11.45 16.00
CA GLU A 15 -5.11 10.69 16.71
C GLU A 15 -5.67 9.29 17.02
N VAL A 16 -5.27 8.31 16.21
CA VAL A 16 -5.35 6.90 16.59
C VAL A 16 -4.40 6.70 17.76
N GLU A 17 -4.97 6.60 18.95
CA GLU A 17 -4.31 6.32 20.21
C GLU A 17 -3.56 4.98 20.12
N GLU A 18 -2.25 5.02 19.83
CA GLU A 18 -1.40 3.84 19.91
C GLU A 18 -1.17 3.53 21.40
N VAL A 19 -1.87 2.47 21.83
CA VAL A 19 -1.89 1.84 23.15
C VAL A 19 -0.56 2.00 23.90
N GLY A 20 -0.64 2.73 25.01
CA GLY A 20 0.45 2.90 25.98
C GLY A 20 0.72 1.67 26.86
N GLU A 21 1.86 1.78 27.55
CA GLU A 21 2.46 0.95 28.61
C GLU A 21 3.44 -0.16 28.15
N MET A 22 4.66 -0.26 28.69
CA MET A 22 4.98 -0.17 30.12
C MET A 22 6.33 0.51 30.41
N VAL A 23 6.35 1.30 31.48
CA VAL A 23 7.46 2.06 32.06
C VAL A 23 8.64 1.17 32.50
N THR A 24 9.88 1.52 32.10
CA THR A 24 11.07 1.28 32.94
C THR A 24 12.23 2.26 32.66
N GLN A 25 12.71 2.86 33.77
CA GLN A 25 13.97 3.56 33.99
C GLN A 25 14.07 5.05 33.60
N THR A 26 13.64 5.87 34.56
CA THR A 26 13.92 7.29 34.78
C THR A 26 15.34 7.69 34.34
N GLY A 27 15.47 8.44 33.25
CA GLY A 27 16.76 9.01 32.87
C GLY A 27 16.76 9.72 31.53
N ASP A 28 16.50 9.00 30.45
CA ASP A 28 16.58 9.55 29.10
C ASP A 28 15.46 8.95 28.24
N VAL A 29 14.40 9.73 28.03
CA VAL A 29 13.49 9.49 26.91
C VAL A 29 14.28 9.82 25.66
N LEU A 30 14.94 8.81 25.07
CA LEU A 30 15.40 8.91 23.69
C LEU A 30 14.13 9.03 22.84
N VAL A 31 13.74 10.27 22.56
CA VAL A 31 12.85 10.59 21.45
C VAL A 31 13.60 10.12 20.21
N VAL A 32 13.34 8.88 19.79
CA VAL A 32 13.69 8.45 18.45
C VAL A 32 12.71 9.19 17.55
N GLU A 33 13.08 10.39 17.12
CA GLU A 33 12.55 10.91 15.85
C GLU A 33 12.95 9.87 14.81
N GLN A 34 12.01 9.02 14.42
CA GLN A 34 12.13 8.30 13.17
C GLN A 34 12.09 9.36 12.08
N GLU A 35 13.26 9.91 11.73
CA GLU A 35 13.50 10.57 10.45
C GLU A 35 13.34 9.50 9.35
N ALA A 36 12.11 9.07 9.10
CA ALA A 36 11.77 8.41 7.86
C ALA A 36 11.75 9.50 6.79
N GLU A 37 12.51 9.33 5.71
CA GLU A 37 12.41 10.26 4.58
C GLU A 37 10.94 10.35 4.13
N PRO A 38 10.37 11.56 4.03
CA PRO A 38 8.98 11.72 3.65
C PRO A 38 8.73 11.08 2.29
N PHE A 39 7.68 10.26 2.21
CA PHE A 39 7.23 9.70 0.94
C PHE A 39 6.84 10.84 0.00
N THR A 40 7.61 11.01 -1.09
CA THR A 40 7.43 12.12 -2.02
C THR A 40 6.30 11.83 -3.00
N SER A 41 5.70 12.88 -3.56
CA SER A 41 4.72 12.76 -4.66
C SER A 41 5.28 11.96 -5.83
N ASP A 42 6.56 12.11 -6.13
CA ASP A 42 7.23 11.41 -7.23
C ASP A 42 7.32 9.90 -6.95
N SER A 43 7.64 9.54 -5.70
CA SER A 43 7.64 8.14 -5.27
C SER A 43 6.24 7.53 -5.30
N ALA A 44 5.20 8.30 -4.94
CA ALA A 44 3.80 7.89 -5.04
C ALA A 44 3.37 7.63 -6.49
N GLN A 45 3.71 8.54 -7.40
CA GLN A 45 3.38 8.41 -8.82
C GLN A 45 4.08 7.21 -9.46
N ARG A 46 5.37 7.00 -9.15
CA ARG A 46 6.12 5.84 -9.64
C ARG A 46 5.53 4.53 -9.15
N LEU A 47 5.23 4.43 -7.86
CA LEU A 47 4.58 3.25 -7.29
C LEU A 47 3.21 2.98 -7.93
N THR A 48 2.43 4.04 -8.19
CA THR A 48 1.14 3.92 -8.87
C THR A 48 1.28 3.34 -10.28
N HIS A 49 2.26 3.83 -11.05
CA HIS A 49 2.56 3.31 -12.38
C HIS A 49 3.01 1.84 -12.33
N ASP A 50 3.90 1.50 -11.39
CA ASP A 50 4.40 0.14 -11.23
C ASP A 50 3.26 -0.83 -10.87
N ILE A 51 2.34 -0.44 -9.96
CA ILE A 51 1.15 -1.22 -9.62
C ILE A 51 0.27 -1.45 -10.85
N MET A 52 0.04 -0.41 -11.66
CA MET A 52 -0.77 -0.52 -12.87
C MET A 52 -0.15 -1.48 -13.90
N MET A 53 1.17 -1.43 -14.08
CA MET A 53 1.89 -2.36 -14.95
C MET A 53 1.78 -3.80 -14.44
N TRP A 54 2.01 -4.03 -13.14
CA TRP A 54 1.90 -5.36 -12.53
C TRP A 54 0.48 -5.95 -12.64
N ASN A 55 -0.57 -5.13 -12.54
CA ASN A 55 -1.94 -5.59 -12.77
C ASN A 55 -2.10 -6.18 -14.18
N GLY A 56 -1.53 -5.53 -15.21
CA GLY A 56 -1.57 -6.06 -16.57
C GLY A 56 -0.80 -7.38 -16.73
N GLU A 57 0.34 -7.52 -16.06
CA GLU A 57 1.09 -8.79 -16.05
C GLU A 57 0.33 -9.91 -15.34
N ILE A 58 -0.37 -9.60 -14.25
CA ILE A 58 -1.24 -10.54 -13.53
C ILE A 58 -2.37 -11.03 -14.45
N ASP A 59 -3.05 -10.12 -15.14
CA ASP A 59 -4.11 -10.46 -16.11
C ASP A 59 -3.57 -11.37 -17.22
N ASN A 60 -2.34 -11.13 -17.70
CA ASN A 60 -1.70 -11.98 -18.71
C ASN A 60 -1.47 -13.41 -18.18
N ILE A 61 -0.95 -13.54 -16.97
CA ILE A 61 -0.71 -14.83 -16.32
C ILE A 61 -2.03 -15.58 -16.12
N GLN A 62 -3.07 -14.91 -15.63
CA GLN A 62 -4.40 -15.52 -15.46
C GLN A 62 -4.95 -16.04 -16.78
N ASN A 63 -4.84 -15.27 -17.87
CA ASN A 63 -5.28 -15.71 -19.19
C ASN A 63 -4.52 -16.96 -19.69
N LYS A 64 -3.21 -17.00 -19.49
CA LYS A 64 -2.40 -18.19 -19.83
C LYS A 64 -2.81 -19.42 -19.03
N LEU A 65 -3.07 -19.26 -17.73
CA LEU A 65 -3.56 -20.34 -16.87
C LEU A 65 -4.92 -20.88 -17.34
N ASN A 66 -5.86 -19.99 -17.70
CA ASN A 66 -7.16 -20.40 -18.23
C ASN A 66 -7.04 -21.19 -19.54
N VAL A 67 -6.14 -20.78 -20.44
CA VAL A 67 -5.87 -21.53 -21.68
C VAL A 67 -5.30 -22.92 -21.35
N MET A 68 -4.33 -23.02 -20.45
CA MET A 68 -3.74 -24.29 -20.03
C MET A 68 -4.78 -25.21 -19.37
N GLU A 69 -5.64 -24.66 -18.52
CA GLU A 69 -6.72 -25.41 -17.87
C GLU A 69 -7.67 -26.00 -18.92
N GLN A 70 -8.08 -25.21 -19.91
CA GLN A 70 -8.95 -25.69 -20.99
C GLN A 70 -8.27 -26.77 -21.83
N GLN A 71 -6.99 -26.62 -22.14
CA GLN A 71 -6.23 -27.64 -22.86
C GLN A 71 -6.18 -28.95 -22.09
N MET A 72 -6.00 -28.89 -20.77
CA MET A 72 -5.99 -30.07 -19.91
C MET A 72 -7.36 -30.75 -19.86
N LYS A 73 -8.44 -29.99 -19.74
CA LYS A 73 -9.82 -30.51 -19.82
C LYS A 73 -10.06 -31.24 -21.14
N ASN A 74 -9.64 -30.64 -22.26
CA ASN A 74 -9.77 -31.27 -23.58
C ASN A 74 -8.97 -32.57 -23.68
N MET A 75 -7.77 -32.61 -23.11
CA MET A 75 -6.95 -33.82 -23.08
C MET A 75 -7.61 -34.95 -22.28
N ILE A 76 -8.16 -34.62 -21.10
CA ILE A 76 -8.90 -35.59 -20.27
C ILE A 76 -10.15 -36.11 -21.00
N ASP A 77 -10.92 -35.24 -21.66
CA ASP A 77 -12.09 -35.63 -22.45
C ASP A 77 -11.73 -36.60 -23.58
N VAL A 78 -10.63 -36.34 -24.32
CA VAL A 78 -10.15 -37.26 -25.36
C VAL A 78 -9.79 -38.62 -24.78
N PHE A 79 -9.05 -38.66 -23.67
CA PHE A 79 -8.67 -39.93 -23.04
C PHE A 79 -9.87 -40.69 -22.46
N GLY A 80 -10.89 -40.00 -21.95
CA GLY A 80 -12.10 -40.64 -21.43
C GLY A 80 -13.02 -41.25 -22.49
N ARG A 81 -12.80 -40.93 -23.78
CA ARG A 81 -13.57 -41.49 -24.91
C ARG A 81 -12.95 -42.76 -25.50
N ILE A 82 -11.71 -43.10 -25.14
CA ILE A 82 -11.02 -44.33 -25.54
C ILE A 82 -11.37 -45.43 -24.53
#